data_AF-A0A8J7EPC7-F1
#
_entry.id   AF-A0A8J7EPC7-F1
#
_cell.length_a   1.000
_cell.length_b   1.000
_cell.length_c   1.000
_cell.angle_alpha   90.00
_cell.angle_beta   90.00
_cell.angle_gamma   90.00
#
_symmetry.space_group_name_H-M   'P 1'
#
loop_
_entity.id
_entity.type
_entity.pdbx_description
1 polymer ?
#
loop_
_entity_poly.entity_id
_entity_poly.type
_entity_poly.pdbx_seq_one_letter_code
_entity_poly.pdbx_strand_id
1 'polypeptide(L)'
;MFLEPTSGDESPVPFTLPFDFAQGKPTYCQETLRHILLGDYGAVTDAIGQLVALGYSDRVAWSDPIPTGRSGEYLAVMTRRRGMRS
;
A
#
# COMPACT_ATOMS: atom_id res chain seq x y z
N MET A 1 -44.47 8.99 -33.36
CA MET A 1 -43.77 9.62 -32.22
C MET A 1 -43.07 8.51 -31.46
N PHE A 2 -41.80 8.29 -31.77
CA PHE A 2 -40.95 7.31 -31.09
C PHE A 2 -40.23 8.05 -29.96
N LEU A 3 -40.31 7.55 -28.73
CA LEU A 3 -39.53 8.05 -27.59
C LEU A 3 -38.18 7.33 -27.60
N GLU A 4 -37.08 8.08 -27.74
CA GLU A 4 -35.72 7.59 -27.53
C GLU A 4 -35.49 7.30 -26.04
N PRO A 5 -34.98 6.11 -25.66
CA PRO A 5 -34.54 5.88 -24.30
C PRO A 5 -33.27 6.68 -24.01
N THR A 6 -33.32 7.46 -22.94
CA THR A 6 -32.24 8.32 -22.43
C THR A 6 -31.10 7.47 -21.86
N SER A 7 -29.88 7.83 -22.30
CA SER A 7 -28.56 7.60 -21.69
C SER A 7 -28.50 6.59 -20.53
N GLY A 8 -28.19 5.35 -20.88
CA GLY A 8 -27.57 4.42 -19.94
C GLY A 8 -26.11 4.80 -19.74
N ASP A 9 -25.82 5.40 -18.60
CA ASP A 9 -24.49 5.67 -18.05
C ASP A 9 -23.76 4.34 -17.76
N GLU A 10 -23.23 3.69 -18.80
CA GLU A 10 -22.12 2.75 -18.66
C GLU A 10 -20.85 3.48 -19.02
N SER A 11 -20.36 4.31 -18.09
CA SER A 11 -18.96 4.70 -18.10
C SER A 11 -18.12 3.42 -18.05
N PRO A 12 -17.31 3.11 -19.09
CA PRO A 12 -16.42 1.98 -19.00
C PRO A 12 -15.45 2.30 -17.88
N VAL A 13 -15.53 1.55 -16.78
CA VAL A 13 -14.57 1.62 -15.69
C VAL A 13 -13.17 1.74 -16.31
N PRO A 14 -12.44 2.86 -16.12
CA PRO A 14 -11.17 3.02 -16.80
C PRO A 14 -10.24 1.96 -16.23
N PHE A 15 -10.04 0.90 -17.00
CA PHE A 15 -8.91 0.01 -16.84
C PHE A 15 -7.70 0.93 -16.85
N THR A 16 -7.12 1.17 -15.67
CA THR A 16 -6.15 2.23 -15.45
C THR A 16 -4.88 1.83 -16.18
N LEU A 17 -4.80 2.18 -17.46
CA LEU A 17 -3.58 2.06 -18.22
C LEU A 17 -2.54 2.97 -17.56
N PRO A 18 -1.27 2.56 -17.50
CA PRO A 18 -0.19 3.36 -16.92
C PRO A 18 0.09 4.68 -17.67
N PHE A 19 -0.72 5.03 -18.67
CA PHE A 19 -0.58 6.22 -19.50
C PHE A 19 -1.94 6.92 -19.62
N ASP A 20 -2.14 7.98 -18.83
CA ASP A 20 -3.27 8.88 -19.02
C ASP A 20 -2.93 9.86 -20.14
N PHE A 21 -3.46 9.57 -21.34
CA PHE A 21 -3.25 10.40 -22.53
C PHE A 21 -4.00 11.74 -22.46
N ALA A 22 -4.94 11.93 -21.53
CA ALA A 22 -5.71 13.17 -21.42
C ALA A 22 -4.92 14.30 -20.74
N GLN A 23 -3.84 13.98 -20.02
CA GLN A 23 -3.18 14.96 -19.14
C GLN A 23 -1.66 15.08 -19.28
N GLY A 24 -1.03 14.41 -20.25
CA GLY A 24 0.38 14.61 -20.63
C GLY A 24 1.38 14.51 -19.47
N LYS A 25 0.98 13.90 -18.35
CA LYS A 25 1.77 13.83 -17.12
C LYS A 25 2.26 12.40 -16.96
N PRO A 26 3.57 12.17 -16.78
CA PRO A 26 4.04 10.83 -16.49
C PRO A 26 3.38 10.36 -15.19
N THR A 27 2.53 9.35 -15.28
CA THR A 27 2.05 8.61 -14.11
C THR A 27 3.28 7.92 -13.55
N TYR A 28 3.93 8.57 -12.60
CA TYR A 28 5.11 8.02 -11.95
C TYR A 28 4.69 6.70 -11.28
N CYS A 29 5.04 5.57 -11.90
CA CYS A 29 4.75 4.24 -11.37
C CYS A 29 5.55 4.06 -10.07
N GLN A 30 4.98 4.47 -8.94
CA GLN A 30 5.57 4.24 -7.65
C GLN A 30 5.28 2.80 -7.25
N GLU A 31 6.32 1.96 -7.23
CA GLU A 31 6.21 0.64 -6.64
C GLU A 31 5.94 0.78 -5.15
N THR A 32 4.93 0.08 -4.66
CA THR A 32 4.60 0.05 -3.24
C THR A 32 5.19 -1.21 -2.63
N LEU A 33 6.10 -1.03 -1.68
CA LEU A 33 6.72 -2.11 -0.94
C LEU A 33 6.14 -2.16 0.47
N ARG A 34 5.68 -3.34 0.88
CA ARG A 34 5.09 -3.58 2.19
C ARG A 34 5.90 -4.61 2.95
N HIS A 35 6.33 -4.26 4.16
CA HIS A 35 6.89 -5.22 5.11
C HIS A 35 5.83 -5.65 6.09
N ILE A 36 5.84 -6.95 6.38
CA ILE A 36 4.98 -7.56 7.37
C ILE A 36 5.90 -8.31 8.33
N LEU A 37 5.87 -7.93 9.60
CA LEU A 37 6.47 -8.69 10.68
C LEU A 37 5.36 -9.44 11.39
N LEU A 38 5.59 -10.72 11.67
CA LEU A 38 4.64 -11.61 12.33
C LEU A 38 5.41 -12.45 13.35
N GLY A 39 4.94 -12.49 14.59
CA GLY A 39 5.55 -13.28 15.65
C GLY A 39 5.10 -12.81 17.03
N ASP A 40 5.86 -13.18 18.06
CA ASP A 40 5.56 -12.73 19.42
C ASP A 40 5.72 -11.21 19.57
N TYR A 41 4.98 -10.59 20.49
CA TYR A 41 5.03 -9.14 20.71
C TYR A 41 6.46 -8.62 20.91
N GLY A 42 7.25 -9.28 21.76
CA GLY A 42 8.65 -8.94 22.02
C GLY A 42 9.49 -9.06 20.75
N ALA A 43 9.36 -10.16 20.01
CA ALA A 43 10.11 -10.39 18.78
C ALA A 43 9.78 -9.34 17.69
N VAL A 44 8.51 -8.96 17.54
CA VAL A 44 8.07 -7.93 16.59
C VAL A 44 8.65 -6.56 16.97
N THR A 45 8.54 -6.18 18.25
CA THR A 45 9.04 -4.88 18.73
C THR A 45 10.57 -4.77 18.69
N ASP A 46 11.28 -5.85 19.01
CA ASP A 46 12.73 -5.93 18.90
C ASP A 46 13.21 -5.87 17.45
N ALA A 47 12.53 -6.58 16.54
CA ALA A 47 12.84 -6.53 15.10
C ALA A 47 12.67 -5.12 14.54
N ILE A 48 11.58 -4.41 14.90
CA ILE A 48 11.41 -2.99 14.54
C ILE A 48 12.56 -2.16 15.10
N GLY A 49 12.93 -2.36 16.38
CA GLY A 49 14.06 -1.67 17.00
C GLY A 49 15.38 -1.87 16.24
N GLN A 50 15.67 -3.10 15.82
CA GLN A 50 16.86 -3.42 15.03
C GLN A 50 16.83 -2.76 13.65
N LEU A 51 15.70 -2.80 12.94
CA LEU A 51 15.55 -2.14 11.64
C LEU A 51 15.71 -0.62 11.74
N VAL A 52 15.24 -0.02 12.83
CA VAL A 52 15.47 1.40 13.13
C VAL A 52 16.95 1.68 13.41
N ALA A 53 17.60 0.87 14.25
CA ALA A 53 19.02 1.02 14.58
C ALA A 53 19.93 0.88 13.34
N LEU A 54 19.55 0.04 12.38
CA LEU A 54 20.24 -0.14 11.11
C LEU A 54 19.94 0.97 10.08
N GLY A 55 19.09 1.94 10.42
CA GLY A 55 18.67 3.01 9.50
C GLY A 55 17.79 2.53 8.35
N TYR A 56 17.19 1.33 8.47
CA TYR A 56 16.34 0.75 7.43
C TYR A 56 14.98 1.45 7.35
N SER A 57 14.43 1.83 8.51
CA SER A 57 13.11 2.46 8.65
C SER A 57 13.04 3.32 9.91
N ASP A 58 12.18 4.33 9.92
CA ASP A 58 11.82 5.02 11.16
C ASP A 58 10.82 4.21 11.99
N ARG A 59 10.86 4.36 13.31
CA ARG A 59 9.91 3.67 14.21
C ARG A 59 8.46 4.03 13.88
N VAL A 60 8.21 5.30 13.55
CA VAL A 60 6.87 5.82 13.20
C VAL A 60 6.34 5.32 11.86
N ALA A 61 7.19 4.68 11.04
CA ALA A 61 6.76 4.11 9.76
C ALA A 61 6.01 2.77 9.93
N TRP A 62 6.07 2.19 11.12
CA TRP A 62 5.40 0.94 11.45
C TRP A 62 4.06 1.21 12.14
N SER A 63 3.08 0.35 11.87
CA SER A 63 1.89 0.27 12.72
C SER A 63 2.27 -0.22 14.12
N ASP A 64 1.46 0.14 15.11
CA ASP A 64 1.50 -0.55 16.39
C ASP A 64 1.28 -2.07 16.18
N PRO A 65 1.89 -2.95 16.98
CA PRO A 65 1.67 -4.39 16.88
C PRO A 65 0.19 -4.75 17.12
N ILE A 66 -0.43 -5.38 16.12
CA ILE A 66 -1.85 -5.76 16.14
C ILE A 66 -1.95 -7.26 16.48
N PRO A 67 -2.73 -7.67 17.48
CA PRO A 67 -2.94 -9.08 17.78
C PRO A 67 -3.69 -9.77 16.64
N THR A 68 -3.25 -10.97 16.26
CA THR A 68 -3.84 -11.72 15.12
C THR A 68 -5.02 -12.61 15.51
N GLY A 69 -5.36 -12.66 16.80
CA GLY A 69 -6.35 -13.58 17.36
C GLY A 69 -5.75 -14.92 17.82
N ARG A 70 -4.47 -15.22 17.49
CA ARG A 70 -3.71 -16.31 18.11
C ARG A 70 -3.01 -15.79 19.37
N SER A 71 -3.05 -16.57 20.45
CA SER A 71 -2.44 -16.19 21.72
C SER A 71 -0.95 -15.94 21.55
N GLY A 72 -0.49 -14.74 21.93
CA GLY A 72 0.91 -14.35 21.84
C GLY A 72 1.35 -13.83 20.47
N GLU A 73 0.57 -13.99 19.41
CA GLU A 73 0.97 -13.59 18.05
C GLU A 73 0.48 -12.18 17.70
N TYR A 74 1.42 -11.38 17.20
CA TYR A 74 1.23 -9.99 16.79
C TYR A 74 1.79 -9.77 15.39
N LEU A 75 1.25 -8.77 14.72
CA LEU A 75 1.66 -8.35 13.39
C LEU A 75 1.87 -6.84 13.35
N ALA A 76 2.96 -6.40 12.72
CA ALA A 76 3.21 -5.00 12.43
C ALA A 76 3.50 -4.82 10.94
N VAL A 77 2.99 -3.72 10.37
CA VAL A 77 3.08 -3.44 8.93
C VAL A 77 3.72 -2.08 8.71
N MET A 78 4.62 -2.01 7.74
CA MET A 78 5.16 -0.76 7.20
C MET A 78 4.95 -0.74 5.69
N THR A 79 4.47 0.37 5.16
CA THR A 79 4.29 0.58 3.72
C THR A 79 5.15 1.74 3.25
N ARG A 80 5.92 1.52 2.18
CA ARG A 80 6.85 2.47 1.58
C ARG A 80 6.59 2.57 0.08
N ARG A 81 6.49 3.79 -0.45
CA ARG A 81 6.47 4.02 -1.91
C ARG A 81 7.87 4.28 -2.40
N ARG A 82 8.31 3.55 -3.43
CA ARG A 82 9.60 3.75 -4.08
C ARG A 82 9.35 4.25 -5.49
N GLY A 83 10.05 5.29 -5.86
CA GLY A 83 10.09 5.74 -7.24
C GLY A 83 10.80 4.71 -8.12
N MET A 84 10.17 4.32 -9.23
CA MET A 84 10.81 3.48 -10.24
C MET A 84 12.00 4.26 -10.83
N ARG A 85 13.21 3.74 -10.64
CA ARG A 85 14.41 4.27 -11.28
C ARG A 85 14.40 3.73 -12.72
N SER A 86 14.17 4.61 -13.70
CA SER A 86 14.38 4.30 -15.12
C SER A 86 15.86 4.20 -15.43
#